data_AF-A0A662IZN0-F1
#
_entry.id   AF-A0A662IZN0-F1
#
_cell.length_a   1.000
_cell.length_b   1.000
_cell.length_c   1.000
_cell.angle_alpha   90.00
_cell.angle_beta   90.00
_cell.angle_gamma   90.00
#
_symmetry.space_group_name_H-M   'P 1'
#
loop_
_entity.id
_entity.type
_entity.pdbx_description
1 polymer ?
#
loop_
_entity_poly.entity_id
_entity_poly.type
_entity_poly.pdbx_seq_one_letter_code
_entity_poly.pdbx_strand_id
1 'polypeptide(L)'
;MEWEMMYLKTGVKALDKLMGGGLSVGKPHVVYGKYKVGKSVLSMQIACMCTRSPKYGGLGKRALIYDTEAFWSDDAFQVWYGFFRDRWND
;
A
#
# COMPACT_ATOMS: atom_id res chain seq x y z
N MET A 1 -27.43 -6.39 5.89
CA MET A 1 -26.72 -5.11 5.66
C MET A 1 -25.51 -5.46 4.82
N GLU A 2 -25.57 -5.16 3.53
CA GLU A 2 -24.44 -5.37 2.61
C GLU A 2 -23.40 -4.30 2.92
N TRP A 3 -22.21 -4.72 3.35
CA TRP A 3 -21.08 -3.82 3.53
C TRP A 3 -20.56 -3.46 2.14
N GLU A 4 -20.67 -2.19 1.77
CA GLU A 4 -20.02 -1.71 0.55
C GLU A 4 -18.52 -1.98 0.67
N MET A 5 -18.01 -2.84 -0.21
CA MET A 5 -16.68 -3.39 -0.07
C MET A 5 -15.65 -2.33 -0.47
N MET A 6 -14.99 -1.74 0.53
CA MET A 6 -13.97 -0.72 0.33
C MET A 6 -12.64 -1.37 -0.10
N TYR A 7 -11.95 -0.74 -1.05
CA TYR A 7 -10.67 -1.21 -1.58
C TYR A 7 -9.58 -0.15 -1.43
N LEU A 8 -8.40 -0.58 -0.97
CA LEU A 8 -7.16 0.18 -1.03
C LEU A 8 -6.38 -0.24 -2.29
N LYS A 9 -6.04 0.72 -3.16
CA LYS A 9 -5.17 0.43 -4.31
C LYS A 9 -3.77 0.05 -3.81
N THR A 10 -3.08 -0.79 -4.57
CA THR A 10 -1.69 -1.17 -4.31
C THR A 10 -0.69 -0.15 -4.84
N GLY A 11 -1.13 0.79 -5.67
CA GLY A 11 -0.23 1.67 -6.44
C GLY A 11 0.36 0.99 -7.68
N VAL A 12 0.09 -0.29 -7.89
CA VAL A 12 0.54 -1.05 -9.06
C VAL A 12 -0.69 -1.49 -9.87
N LYS A 13 -0.97 -0.78 -10.97
CA LYS A 13 -2.16 -1.01 -11.82
C LYS A 13 -2.37 -2.48 -12.20
N ALA A 14 -1.30 -3.19 -12.53
CA ALA A 14 -1.38 -4.61 -12.91
C ALA A 14 -1.83 -5.51 -11.74
N LEU A 15 -1.36 -5.21 -10.52
CA LEU A 15 -1.74 -5.94 -9.31
C LEU A 15 -3.17 -5.61 -8.89
N ASP A 16 -3.58 -4.34 -8.98
CA ASP A 16 -4.96 -3.94 -8.73
C ASP A 16 -5.94 -4.65 -9.67
N LYS A 17 -5.58 -4.77 -10.96
CA LYS A 17 -6.36 -5.54 -11.94
C LYS A 17 -6.43 -7.02 -11.58
N LEU A 18 -5.29 -7.62 -11.20
CA LEU A 18 -5.22 -9.02 -10.80
C LEU A 18 -6.09 -9.32 -9.58
N MET A 19 -6.16 -8.39 -8.62
CA MET A 19 -6.93 -8.54 -7.38
C MET A 19 -8.38 -8.03 -7.48
N GLY A 20 -8.86 -7.68 -8.68
CA GLY A 20 -10.24 -7.25 -8.89
C GLY A 20 -10.56 -5.87 -8.29
N GLY A 21 -9.58 -4.99 -8.16
CA GLY A 21 -9.78 -3.61 -7.73
C GLY A 21 -8.83 -3.13 -6.62
N GLY A 22 -8.03 -4.00 -6.02
CA GLY A 22 -7.09 -3.66 -4.95
C GLY A 22 -7.24 -4.56 -3.73
N LEU A 23 -6.72 -4.12 -2.60
CA LEU A 23 -6.82 -4.82 -1.33
C LEU A 23 -8.17 -4.52 -0.68
N SER A 24 -9.03 -5.53 -0.54
CA SER A 24 -10.30 -5.40 0.17
C SER A 24 -10.05 -5.10 1.65
N VAL A 25 -10.63 -4.01 2.16
CA VAL A 25 -10.55 -3.63 3.58
C VAL A 25 -11.30 -4.64 4.45
N GLY A 26 -10.82 -4.85 5.68
CA GLY A 26 -11.42 -5.80 6.63
C GLY A 26 -11.02 -7.26 6.42
N LYS A 27 -10.12 -7.55 5.47
CA LYS A 27 -9.56 -8.88 5.25
C LYS A 27 -8.03 -8.83 5.30
N PRO A 28 -7.37 -9.85 5.90
CA PRO A 28 -5.92 -9.97 5.84
C PRO A 28 -5.48 -10.34 4.42
N HIS A 29 -4.41 -9.71 3.96
CA HIS A 29 -3.74 -10.02 2.70
C HIS A 29 -2.29 -10.42 2.99
N VAL A 30 -1.81 -11.52 2.41
CA VAL A 30 -0.48 -12.05 2.68
C VAL A 30 0.37 -11.99 1.41
N VAL A 31 1.55 -11.40 1.53
CA VAL A 31 2.56 -11.36 0.47
C VAL A 31 3.79 -12.14 0.94
N TYR A 32 4.10 -13.24 0.27
CA TYR A 32 5.22 -14.12 0.61
C TYR A 32 6.14 -14.36 -0.58
N GLY A 33 7.42 -14.60 -0.32
CA GLY A 33 8.42 -14.87 -1.35
C GLY A 33 9.86 -14.64 -0.87
N LYS A 34 10.83 -14.98 -1.73
CA LYS A 34 12.27 -14.87 -1.44
C LYS A 34 12.71 -13.45 -1.09
N TYR A 35 13.90 -13.29 -0.51
CA TYR A 35 14.51 -11.99 -0.28
C TYR A 35 14.63 -11.18 -1.60
N LYS A 36 14.55 -9.85 -1.53
CA LYS A 36 14.64 -8.91 -2.67
C LYS A 36 13.57 -8.99 -3.77
N VAL A 37 12.47 -9.72 -3.58
CA VAL A 37 11.34 -9.75 -4.56
C VAL A 37 10.34 -8.60 -4.42
N GLY A 38 10.65 -7.57 -3.60
CA GLY A 38 9.81 -6.38 -3.47
C GLY A 38 8.74 -6.39 -2.37
N LYS A 39 8.74 -7.37 -1.47
CA LYS A 39 7.74 -7.49 -0.38
C LYS A 39 7.70 -6.24 0.53
N SER A 40 8.84 -5.85 1.10
CA SER A 40 8.94 -4.68 1.98
C SER A 40 8.66 -3.37 1.25
N VAL A 41 9.08 -3.28 -0.02
CA VAL A 41 8.78 -2.14 -0.90
C VAL A 41 7.27 -2.02 -1.14
N LEU A 42 6.59 -3.14 -1.42
CA LEU A 42 5.14 -3.18 -1.60
C LEU A 42 4.41 -2.79 -0.31
N SER A 43 4.87 -3.27 0.85
CA SER A 43 4.32 -2.88 2.17
C SER A 43 4.35 -1.36 2.34
N MET A 44 5.49 -0.72 2.03
CA MET A 44 5.60 0.74 2.12
C MET A 44 4.78 1.48 1.07
N GLN A 45 4.72 0.96 -0.17
CA GLN A 45 3.85 1.52 -1.20
C GLN A 45 2.37 1.53 -0.77
N ILE A 46 1.90 0.45 -0.13
CA ILE A 46 0.54 0.34 0.41
C ILE A 46 0.35 1.32 1.58
N ALA A 47 1.35 1.45 2.46
CA ALA A 47 1.30 2.39 3.58
C ALA A 47 1.20 3.85 3.11
N CYS A 48 2.00 4.25 2.12
CA CYS A 48 1.90 5.55 1.48
C CYS A 48 0.57 5.72 0.72
N MET A 49 0.07 4.68 0.04
CA MET A 49 -1.21 4.75 -0.66
C MET A 49 -2.38 4.93 0.32
N CYS A 50 -2.34 4.32 1.50
CA CYS A 50 -3.37 4.44 2.53
C CYS A 50 -3.63 5.90 2.96
N THR A 51 -2.59 6.73 2.98
CA THR A 51 -2.70 8.15 3.37
C THR A 51 -3.30 9.03 2.27
N ARG A 52 -3.32 8.55 1.03
CA ARG A 52 -3.91 9.28 -0.10
C ARG A 52 -5.42 9.34 0.00
N SER A 53 -6.04 10.31 -0.65
CA SER A 53 -7.50 10.43 -0.66
C SER A 53 -8.15 9.26 -1.43
N PRO A 54 -9.41 8.90 -1.11
CA PRO A 54 -10.17 7.90 -1.85
C PRO A 54 -10.29 8.19 -3.36
N LYS A 55 -10.28 9.47 -3.76
CA LYS A 55 -10.26 9.88 -5.18
C LYS A 55 -9.10 9.26 -5.95
N TYR A 56 -7.95 9.07 -5.29
CA TYR A 56 -6.73 8.51 -5.89
C TYR A 56 -6.47 7.06 -5.46
N GLY A 57 -7.45 6.39 -4.88
CA GLY A 57 -7.36 4.98 -4.50
C GLY A 57 -6.76 4.72 -3.11
N GLY A 58 -6.56 5.76 -2.29
CA GLY A 58 -6.20 5.62 -0.88
C GLY A 58 -7.41 5.57 0.05
N LEU A 59 -7.17 5.68 1.36
CA LEU A 59 -8.23 5.69 2.38
C LEU A 59 -8.34 7.03 3.14
N GLY A 60 -7.37 7.92 2.97
CA GLY A 60 -7.23 9.15 3.76
C GLY A 60 -6.98 8.85 5.24
N LYS A 61 -6.29 7.74 5.54
CA LYS A 61 -6.05 7.24 6.92
C LYS A 61 -4.56 7.11 7.21
N ARG A 62 -4.23 6.84 8.47
CA ARG A 62 -2.87 6.52 8.91
C ARG A 62 -2.59 5.03 8.71
N ALA A 63 -1.32 4.68 8.49
CA ALA A 63 -0.84 3.31 8.46
C ALA A 63 0.04 3.04 9.68
N LEU A 64 -0.04 1.82 10.23
CA LEU A 64 0.88 1.30 11.24
C LEU A 64 1.73 0.21 10.60
N ILE A 65 3.05 0.34 10.71
CA ILE A 65 4.00 -0.65 10.20
C ILE A 65 4.68 -1.29 11.41
N TYR A 66 4.57 -2.61 11.50
CA TYR A 66 5.40 -3.42 12.38
C TYR A 66 6.60 -3.90 11.59
N ASP A 67 7.78 -3.42 11.94
CA ASP A 67 9.02 -3.85 11.33
C ASP A 67 9.76 -4.84 12.22
N THR A 68 9.92 -6.05 11.70
CA THR A 68 10.55 -7.16 12.41
C THR A 68 12.04 -7.30 12.07
N GLU A 69 12.54 -6.55 11.09
CA GLU A 69 13.91 -6.70 10.57
C GLU A 69 14.72 -5.38 10.65
N ALA A 70 14.18 -4.35 11.31
CA ALA A 70 14.82 -3.07 11.63
C ALA A 70 15.40 -2.32 10.40
N PHE A 71 14.60 -2.23 9.33
CA PHE A 71 14.96 -1.52 8.09
C PHE A 71 14.67 -0.01 8.10
N TRP A 72 13.90 0.53 9.07
CA TRP A 72 13.37 1.90 8.95
C TRP A 72 14.12 2.96 9.77
N SER A 73 14.28 4.12 9.15
CA SER A 73 14.69 5.40 9.74
C SER A 73 13.48 6.31 9.97
N ASP A 74 13.64 7.35 10.79
CA ASP A 74 12.57 8.30 11.14
C ASP A 74 11.98 9.03 9.91
N ASP A 75 12.79 9.22 8.86
CA ASP A 75 12.42 9.89 7.62
C ASP A 75 11.88 8.94 6.54
N ALA A 76 11.82 7.64 6.81
CA ALA A 76 11.46 6.63 5.83
C ALA A 76 10.16 6.96 5.09
N PHE A 77 9.12 7.38 5.81
CA PHE A 77 7.85 7.72 5.17
C PHE A 77 8.02 8.81 4.11
N GLN A 78 8.80 9.87 4.38
CA GLN A 78 8.99 10.97 3.44
C GLN A 78 9.81 10.54 2.23
N VAL A 79 10.87 9.76 2.45
CA VAL A 79 11.70 9.21 1.37
C VAL A 79 10.86 8.34 0.43
N TRP A 80 10.10 7.41 0.98
CA TRP A 80 9.29 6.47 0.19
C TRP A 80 8.07 7.14 -0.44
N TYR A 81 7.40 8.05 0.25
CA TYR A 81 6.31 8.83 -0.33
C TYR A 81 6.81 9.66 -1.51
N GLY A 82 7.97 10.32 -1.37
CA GLY A 82 8.65 11.03 -2.46
C GLY A 82 8.98 10.11 -3.63
N PHE A 83 9.51 8.91 -3.36
CA PHE A 83 9.79 7.93 -4.40
C PHE A 83 8.52 7.43 -5.13
N PHE A 84 7.44 7.17 -4.40
CA PHE A 84 6.22 6.61 -5.00
C PHE A 84 5.33 7.63 -5.69
N ARG A 85 5.30 8.88 -5.21
CA ARG A 85 4.41 9.91 -5.78
C ARG A 85 4.67 10.13 -7.27
N ASP A 86 5.92 10.05 -7.70
CA ASP A 86 6.32 10.25 -9.09
C ASP A 86 5.82 9.12 -10.02
N ARG A 87 5.25 8.04 -9.46
CA ARG A 87 4.69 6.89 -10.19
C ARG A 87 3.17 6.82 -10.12
N TRP A 88 2.54 7.66 -9.30
CA TRP A 88 1.08 7.77 -9.29
C TRP A 88 0.63 8.56 -10.52
N ASN A 89 -0.55 8.21 -11.06
CA ASN A 89 -1.00 8.70 -12.38
C ASN A 89 -1.99 9.87 -12.24
N ASP A 90 -1.83 10.67 -11.20
CA ASP A 90 -2.67 11.82 -10.92
C ASP A 90 -1.84 13.10 -10.81
#